data_AF-W2REZ4-F1
#
_entry.id   AF-W2REZ4-F1
#
_cell.length_a   1.000
_cell.length_b   1.000
_cell.length_c   1.000
_cell.angle_alpha   90.00
_cell.angle_beta   90.00
_cell.angle_gamma   90.00
#
_symmetry.space_group_name_H-M   'P 1'
#
loop_
_entity.id
_entity.type
_entity.pdbx_description
1 polymer ?
#
loop_
_entity_poly.entity_id
_entity_poly.type
_entity_poly.pdbx_seq_one_letter_code
_entity_poly.pdbx_strand_id
1 'polypeptide(L)'
;MKTPACILAFASLTACVQGHGYISKPKATYEPNTIYTTYNALTTASINKGFDGGHYNWSPTQNAQAFTDHWNATGYKSLRDMLDPIAPDYGHSLKTATPVDVSGYTEMWWQNDEYKEGFIASHEGPCEAWIDDTRIFHYDNCAAQFKSYPAKIPADYSSCKGDCLRN
;
A
#
# COMPACT_ATOMS: atom_id res chain seq x y z
N MET A 1 -47.18 1.18 32.86
CA MET A 1 -46.88 0.92 31.43
C MET A 1 -45.55 1.59 31.13
N LYS A 2 -44.49 0.83 30.82
CA LYS A 2 -43.15 1.37 30.53
C LYS A 2 -42.99 1.43 29.01
N THR A 3 -42.68 2.61 28.49
CA THR A 3 -42.45 2.91 27.08
C THR A 3 -41.28 2.09 26.55
N PRO A 4 -41.36 1.45 25.36
CA PRO A 4 -40.22 0.76 24.80
C PRO A 4 -39.23 1.78 24.22
N ALA A 5 -37.97 1.68 24.61
CA ALA A 5 -36.88 2.42 24.00
C ALA A 5 -36.60 1.86 22.61
N CYS A 6 -36.83 2.65 21.57
CA CYS A 6 -36.37 2.34 20.22
C CYS A 6 -34.84 2.45 20.20
N ILE A 7 -34.16 1.30 20.16
CA ILE A 7 -32.74 1.23 19.84
C ILE A 7 -32.61 1.44 18.33
N LEU A 8 -32.16 2.63 17.94
CA LEU A 8 -31.74 2.92 16.57
C LEU A 8 -30.42 2.17 16.32
N ALA A 9 -30.49 1.05 15.59
CA ALA A 9 -29.32 0.38 15.09
C ALA A 9 -28.70 1.22 13.96
N PHE A 10 -27.57 1.87 14.23
CA PHE A 10 -26.73 2.45 13.19
C PHE A 10 -26.06 1.31 12.41
N ALA A 11 -26.53 1.06 11.19
CA ALA A 11 -25.81 0.23 10.24
C ALA A 11 -24.52 0.96 9.84
N SER A 12 -23.37 0.49 10.32
CA SER A 12 -22.07 0.92 9.82
C SER A 12 -21.96 0.49 8.36
N LEU A 13 -22.03 1.44 7.41
CA LEU A 13 -21.57 1.18 6.05
C LEU A 13 -20.06 0.92 6.12
N THR A 14 -19.66 -0.35 6.13
CA THR A 14 -18.30 -0.76 5.79
C THR A 14 -18.10 -0.41 4.33
N ALA A 15 -17.43 0.72 4.04
CA ALA A 15 -16.93 0.99 2.70
C ALA A 15 -15.99 -0.15 2.33
N CYS A 16 -16.36 -0.95 1.33
CA CYS A 16 -15.43 -1.93 0.75
C CYS A 16 -14.31 -1.14 0.07
N VAL A 17 -13.12 -1.13 0.70
CA VAL A 17 -11.92 -0.59 0.09
C VAL A 17 -11.38 -1.67 -0.85
N GLN A 18 -11.58 -1.47 -2.14
CA GLN A 18 -11.21 -2.41 -3.19
C GLN A 18 -9.78 -2.09 -3.66
N GLY A 19 -8.80 -2.13 -2.75
CA GLY A 19 -7.38 -1.92 -3.08
C GLY A 19 -6.80 -3.13 -3.80
N HIS A 20 -6.54 -3.02 -5.11
CA HIS A 20 -6.08 -4.15 -5.92
C HIS A 20 -5.01 -3.77 -6.95
N GLY A 21 -3.94 -4.55 -7.08
CA GLY A 21 -2.96 -4.39 -8.17
C GLY A 21 -1.65 -5.12 -7.94
N TYR A 22 -0.71 -4.96 -8.87
CA TYR A 22 0.55 -5.70 -8.90
C TYR A 22 1.67 -4.87 -9.55
N ILE A 23 2.93 -5.27 -9.29
CA ILE A 23 4.12 -4.68 -9.91
C ILE A 23 4.33 -5.32 -11.28
N SER A 24 4.06 -4.57 -12.34
CA SER A 24 4.22 -5.04 -13.73
C SER A 24 5.62 -4.77 -14.29
N LYS A 25 6.35 -3.82 -13.70
CA LYS A 25 7.69 -3.44 -14.13
C LYS A 25 8.55 -2.99 -12.93
N PRO A 26 9.77 -3.52 -12.73
CA PRO A 26 10.27 -4.79 -13.28
C PRO A 26 9.26 -5.92 -13.00
N LYS A 27 9.14 -6.90 -13.92
CA LYS A 27 8.07 -7.90 -13.85
C LYS A 27 8.22 -8.78 -12.60
N ALA A 28 7.34 -8.61 -11.63
CA ALA A 28 7.27 -9.48 -10.47
C ALA A 28 6.65 -10.84 -10.83
N THR A 29 6.94 -11.86 -10.03
CA THR A 29 6.36 -13.20 -10.16
C THR A 29 5.50 -13.49 -8.93
N TYR A 30 4.32 -14.06 -9.15
CA TYR A 30 3.30 -14.29 -8.12
C TYR A 30 2.97 -15.78 -7.98
N GLU A 31 2.48 -16.16 -6.81
CA GLU A 31 2.07 -17.53 -6.50
C GLU A 31 0.96 -18.01 -7.44
N PRO A 32 1.06 -19.22 -8.02
CA PRO A 32 0.06 -19.73 -8.95
C PRO A 32 -1.29 -19.95 -8.25
N ASN A 33 -2.38 -19.78 -8.99
CA ASN A 33 -3.76 -19.92 -8.48
C ASN A 33 -4.13 -18.97 -7.33
N THR A 34 -3.42 -17.85 -7.19
CA THR A 34 -3.77 -16.77 -6.26
C THR A 34 -4.39 -15.58 -7.00
N ILE A 35 -5.30 -14.88 -6.34
CA ILE A 35 -5.76 -13.56 -6.79
C ILE A 35 -4.71 -12.55 -6.35
N TYR A 36 -3.53 -12.57 -6.97
CA TYR A 36 -2.38 -11.74 -6.57
C TYR A 36 -2.62 -10.23 -6.68
N THR A 37 -3.72 -9.84 -7.31
CA THR A 37 -4.19 -8.47 -7.33
C THR A 37 -4.94 -8.07 -6.08
N THR A 38 -5.29 -8.96 -5.14
CA THR A 38 -5.93 -8.59 -3.87
C THR A 38 -4.94 -7.94 -2.90
N TYR A 39 -5.45 -7.18 -1.93
CA TYR A 39 -4.64 -6.64 -0.83
C TYR A 39 -4.07 -7.76 0.05
N ASN A 40 -2.88 -7.53 0.62
CA ASN A 40 -2.25 -8.49 1.56
C ASN A 40 -2.84 -8.41 2.97
N ALA A 41 -3.22 -7.22 3.43
CA ALA A 41 -3.82 -6.99 4.74
C ALA A 41 -4.69 -5.72 4.75
N LEU A 42 -5.58 -5.64 5.74
CA LEU A 42 -6.32 -4.43 6.08
C LEU A 42 -5.91 -3.97 7.48
N THR A 43 -5.83 -2.66 7.66
CA THR A 43 -5.58 -2.06 8.97
C THR A 43 -6.42 -0.82 9.16
N THR A 44 -6.43 -0.28 10.38
CA THR A 44 -7.10 0.97 10.72
C THR A 44 -6.16 1.83 11.57
N ALA A 45 -6.60 3.05 11.90
CA ALA A 45 -5.89 3.92 12.84
C ALA A 45 -5.56 3.24 14.19
N SER A 46 -6.29 2.19 14.59
CA SER A 46 -6.01 1.44 15.82
C SER A 46 -4.66 0.71 15.85
N ILE A 47 -3.95 0.62 14.72
CA ILE A 47 -2.62 -0.02 14.65
C ILE A 47 -1.59 0.68 15.55
N ASN A 48 -1.75 1.98 15.80
CA ASN A 48 -0.85 2.76 16.64
C ASN A 48 -1.59 3.97 17.23
N LYS A 49 -1.42 4.20 18.54
CA LYS A 49 -2.05 5.32 19.26
C LYS A 49 -1.64 6.71 18.76
N GLY A 50 -0.54 6.82 18.02
CA GLY A 50 -0.15 8.07 17.35
C GLY A 50 -1.21 8.57 16.36
N PHE A 51 -2.05 7.67 15.82
CA PHE A 51 -3.17 8.02 14.96
C PHE A 51 -4.45 8.44 15.72
N ASP A 52 -4.45 8.38 17.06
CA ASP A 52 -5.61 8.77 17.88
C ASP A 52 -5.99 10.23 17.63
N GLY A 53 -7.30 10.50 17.57
CA GLY A 53 -7.84 11.84 17.30
C GLY A 53 -7.94 12.22 15.82
N GLY A 54 -7.36 11.42 14.91
CA GLY A 54 -7.50 11.62 13.46
C GLY A 54 -8.87 11.17 12.93
N HIS A 55 -9.30 11.80 11.83
CA HIS A 55 -10.52 11.44 11.10
C HIS A 55 -10.15 10.74 9.78
N TYR A 56 -10.51 9.45 9.66
CA TYR A 56 -10.10 8.58 8.54
C TYR A 56 -11.29 8.03 7.73
N ASN A 57 -12.45 8.67 7.85
CA ASN A 57 -13.69 8.30 7.16
C ASN A 57 -14.28 9.46 6.35
N TRP A 58 -13.42 10.37 5.88
CA TRP A 58 -13.75 11.50 5.02
C TRP A 58 -13.31 11.25 3.57
N SER A 59 -13.14 12.31 2.78
CA SER A 59 -12.63 12.18 1.42
C SER A 59 -11.22 11.56 1.42
N PRO A 60 -10.82 10.85 0.34
CA PRO A 60 -9.50 10.24 0.23
C PRO A 60 -8.36 11.21 0.57
N THR A 61 -8.39 12.42 0.00
CA THR A 61 -7.41 13.47 0.27
C THR A 61 -7.36 13.89 1.75
N GLN A 62 -8.52 14.02 2.40
CA GLN A 62 -8.56 14.36 3.84
C GLN A 62 -8.03 13.21 4.71
N ASN A 63 -8.32 11.96 4.34
CA ASN A 63 -7.81 10.80 5.08
C ASN A 63 -6.29 10.67 4.93
N ALA A 64 -5.75 10.91 3.73
CA ALA A 64 -4.31 10.94 3.48
C ALA A 64 -3.65 12.07 4.28
N GLN A 65 -4.25 13.27 4.31
CA GLN A 65 -3.76 14.37 5.13
C GLN A 65 -3.76 14.02 6.63
N ALA A 66 -4.85 13.43 7.15
CA ALA A 66 -4.91 13.00 8.54
C ALA A 66 -3.83 11.96 8.86
N PHE A 67 -3.56 11.01 7.95
CA PHE A 67 -2.45 10.07 8.11
C PHE A 67 -1.11 10.79 8.22
N THR A 68 -0.82 11.73 7.31
CA THR A 68 0.42 12.50 7.29
C THR A 68 0.58 13.36 8.55
N ASP A 69 -0.47 14.04 9.00
CA ASP A 69 -0.44 14.91 10.17
C ASP A 69 -0.13 14.14 11.46
N HIS A 70 -0.63 12.91 11.56
CA HIS A 70 -0.44 12.04 12.72
C HIS A 70 0.82 11.17 12.64
N TRP A 71 1.46 11.04 11.47
CA TRP A 71 2.57 10.11 11.23
C TRP A 71 3.69 10.22 12.27
N ASN A 72 4.13 11.45 12.57
CA ASN A 72 5.23 11.68 13.51
C ASN A 72 4.92 11.20 14.94
N ALA A 73 3.66 11.20 15.35
CA ALA A 73 3.24 10.73 16.67
C ALA A 73 3.28 9.20 16.81
N THR A 74 3.34 8.46 15.70
CA THR A 74 3.37 6.99 15.72
C THR A 74 4.71 6.44 16.17
N GLY A 75 5.81 7.18 15.95
CA GLY A 75 7.18 6.74 16.17
C GLY A 75 7.71 5.74 15.13
N TYR A 76 6.94 5.39 14.09
CA TYR A 76 7.40 4.52 13.01
C TYR A 76 8.48 5.20 12.17
N LYS A 77 9.46 4.41 11.73
CA LYS A 77 10.57 4.89 10.89
C LYS A 77 10.22 4.88 9.40
N SER A 78 9.29 4.02 8.99
CA SER A 78 8.88 3.83 7.60
C SER A 78 7.52 3.16 7.50
N LEU A 79 6.91 3.15 6.31
CA LEU A 79 5.69 2.37 6.07
C LEU A 79 5.96 0.88 6.22
N ARG A 80 7.14 0.41 5.80
CA ARG A 80 7.58 -0.96 6.04
C ARG A 80 7.59 -1.32 7.54
N ASP A 81 8.16 -0.48 8.39
CA ASP A 81 8.16 -0.66 9.86
C ASP A 81 6.74 -0.76 10.44
N MET A 82 5.80 0.02 9.89
CA MET A 82 4.38 -0.06 10.26
C MET A 82 3.68 -1.34 9.76
N LEU A 83 4.00 -1.82 8.55
CA LEU A 83 3.23 -2.83 7.83
C LEU A 83 3.77 -4.26 7.96
N ASP A 84 5.08 -4.45 8.12
CA ASP A 84 5.71 -5.78 8.26
C ASP A 84 5.06 -6.65 9.37
N PRO A 85 4.61 -6.10 10.52
CA PRO A 85 3.93 -6.91 11.55
C PRO A 85 2.54 -7.47 11.16
N ILE A 86 1.87 -6.87 10.16
CA ILE A 86 0.50 -7.24 9.77
C ILE A 86 0.38 -7.80 8.35
N ALA A 87 1.36 -7.54 7.49
CA ALA A 87 1.50 -8.10 6.16
C ALA A 87 2.93 -8.64 5.98
N PRO A 88 3.32 -9.68 6.75
CA PRO A 88 4.68 -10.21 6.69
C PRO A 88 4.96 -10.90 5.34
N ASP A 89 6.24 -11.21 5.13
CA ASP A 89 6.74 -11.94 3.97
C ASP A 89 6.55 -11.18 2.63
N TYR A 90 6.34 -11.93 1.54
CA TYR A 90 6.34 -11.40 0.17
C TYR A 90 4.93 -11.16 -0.38
N GLY A 91 3.93 -11.10 0.51
CA GLY A 91 2.53 -11.10 0.14
C GLY A 91 2.16 -12.30 -0.72
N HIS A 92 1.57 -12.05 -1.89
CA HIS A 92 1.32 -13.08 -2.92
C HIS A 92 2.45 -13.27 -3.94
N SER A 93 3.61 -12.62 -3.74
CA SER A 93 4.77 -12.81 -4.63
C SER A 93 5.43 -14.16 -4.36
N LEU A 94 5.96 -14.79 -5.41
CA LEU A 94 6.64 -16.08 -5.30
C LEU A 94 8.00 -15.90 -4.61
N LYS A 95 8.18 -16.49 -3.42
CA LYS A 95 9.43 -16.37 -2.64
C LYS A 95 10.66 -16.89 -3.40
N THR A 96 10.48 -17.91 -4.23
CA THR A 96 11.55 -18.52 -5.04
C THR A 96 11.56 -17.98 -6.47
N ALA A 97 11.02 -16.78 -6.69
CA ALA A 97 11.04 -16.15 -8.00
C ALA A 97 12.47 -16.03 -8.52
N THR A 98 12.64 -16.22 -9.83
CA THR A 98 13.91 -15.87 -10.47
C THR A 98 14.08 -14.35 -10.36
N PRO A 99 15.17 -13.86 -9.79
CA PRO A 99 15.36 -12.44 -9.61
C PRO A 99 15.55 -11.73 -10.96
N VAL A 100 15.15 -10.46 -11.00
CA VAL A 100 15.06 -9.67 -12.23
C VAL A 100 16.23 -8.71 -12.32
N ASP A 101 16.88 -8.64 -13.48
CA ASP A 101 17.88 -7.60 -13.75
C ASP A 101 17.21 -6.23 -13.86
N VAL A 102 17.54 -5.35 -12.92
CA VAL A 102 16.99 -3.99 -12.80
C VAL A 102 17.97 -2.90 -13.26
N SER A 103 19.15 -3.26 -13.77
CA SER A 103 20.22 -2.30 -14.12
C SER A 103 19.83 -1.24 -15.14
N GLY A 104 18.83 -1.51 -15.99
CA GLY A 104 18.28 -0.57 -16.97
C GLY A 104 16.99 0.13 -16.55
N TYR A 105 16.52 -0.04 -15.31
CA TYR A 105 15.25 0.49 -14.84
C TYR A 105 15.46 1.76 -14.01
N THR A 106 14.59 2.74 -14.23
CA THR A 106 14.52 3.99 -13.46
C THR A 106 13.14 4.20 -12.83
N GLU A 107 12.24 3.26 -13.05
CA GLU A 107 10.85 3.33 -12.61
C GLU A 107 10.35 1.94 -12.23
N MET A 108 9.51 1.91 -11.18
CA MET A 108 8.60 0.82 -10.87
C MET A 108 7.22 1.12 -11.45
N TRP A 109 6.57 0.14 -12.06
CA TRP A 109 5.20 0.28 -12.55
C TRP A 109 4.26 -0.59 -11.71
N TRP A 110 3.17 0.03 -11.25
CA TRP A 110 2.10 -0.63 -10.53
C TRP A 110 0.80 -0.49 -11.30
N GLN A 111 0.01 -1.58 -11.38
CA GLN A 111 -1.26 -1.56 -12.09
C GLN A 111 -2.25 -2.60 -11.61
N ASN A 112 -3.53 -2.35 -11.91
CA ASN A 112 -4.58 -3.34 -11.98
C ASN A 112 -5.02 -3.49 -13.44
N ASP A 113 -4.83 -4.68 -14.01
CA ASP A 113 -5.17 -4.94 -15.41
C ASP A 113 -6.61 -5.30 -15.69
N GLU A 114 -7.34 -5.73 -14.66
CA GLU A 114 -8.77 -6.03 -14.74
C GLU A 114 -9.55 -4.73 -15.01
N TYR A 115 -9.21 -3.67 -14.27
CA TYR A 115 -9.88 -2.37 -14.36
C TYR A 115 -9.14 -1.33 -15.22
N LYS A 116 -7.93 -1.63 -15.68
CA LYS A 116 -7.05 -0.70 -16.42
C LYS A 116 -6.70 0.55 -15.62
N GLU A 117 -6.32 0.33 -14.36
CA GLU A 117 -6.09 1.38 -13.37
C GLU A 117 -4.64 1.37 -12.85
N GLY A 118 -4.04 2.56 -12.73
CA GLY A 118 -2.92 2.80 -11.83
C GLY A 118 -3.43 3.15 -10.45
N PHE A 119 -2.69 3.96 -9.67
CA PHE A 119 -3.25 4.51 -8.44
C PHE A 119 -4.45 5.42 -8.77
N ILE A 120 -5.56 5.24 -8.04
CA ILE A 120 -6.81 5.95 -8.28
C ILE A 120 -7.14 6.92 -7.14
N ALA A 121 -7.84 8.01 -7.47
CA ALA A 121 -8.15 9.09 -6.52
C ALA A 121 -9.03 8.65 -5.33
N SER A 122 -9.69 7.49 -5.40
CA SER A 122 -10.42 6.92 -4.26
C SER A 122 -9.52 6.27 -3.20
N HIS A 123 -8.24 6.06 -3.52
CA HIS A 123 -7.25 5.36 -2.68
C HIS A 123 -5.99 6.23 -2.50
N GLU A 124 -6.17 7.45 -2.00
CA GLU A 124 -5.05 8.32 -1.67
C GLU A 124 -4.34 7.88 -0.39
N GLY A 125 -3.02 8.00 -0.39
CA GLY A 125 -2.18 7.58 0.72
C GLY A 125 -0.72 7.37 0.31
N PRO A 126 0.16 7.17 1.30
CA PRO A 126 1.58 7.08 1.07
C PRO A 126 1.96 5.74 0.45
N CYS A 127 3.08 5.71 -0.26
CA CYS A 127 3.66 4.46 -0.73
C CYS A 127 5.20 4.50 -0.67
N GLU A 128 5.77 3.31 -0.55
CA GLU A 128 7.19 3.09 -0.32
C GLU A 128 7.62 1.81 -1.04
N ALA A 129 8.87 1.75 -1.50
CA ALA A 129 9.48 0.50 -1.95
C ALA A 129 10.89 0.36 -1.44
N TRP A 130 11.32 -0.89 -1.35
CA TRP A 130 12.57 -1.31 -0.76
C TRP A 130 13.28 -2.34 -1.65
N ILE A 131 14.60 -2.30 -1.62
CA ILE A 131 15.48 -3.39 -2.06
C ILE A 131 16.28 -3.76 -0.82
N ASP A 132 16.06 -4.97 -0.32
CA ASP A 132 16.59 -5.44 0.96
C ASP A 132 16.33 -4.40 2.05
N ASP A 133 17.35 -3.89 2.72
CA ASP A 133 17.25 -2.87 3.77
C ASP A 133 17.35 -1.42 3.25
N THR A 134 17.38 -1.23 1.94
CA THR A 134 17.49 0.10 1.31
C THR A 134 16.16 0.54 0.74
N ARG A 135 15.64 1.65 1.25
CA ARG A 135 14.47 2.32 0.68
C ARG A 135 14.83 2.98 -0.65
N ILE A 136 14.12 2.61 -1.72
CA ILE A 136 14.39 3.10 -3.08
C ILE A 136 13.46 4.23 -3.52
N PHE A 137 12.31 4.38 -2.86
CA PHE A 137 11.48 5.59 -2.91
C PHE A 137 10.54 5.67 -1.70
N HIS A 138 10.05 6.87 -1.43
CA HIS A 138 8.94 7.17 -0.53
C HIS A 138 8.17 8.38 -1.06
N TYR A 139 6.85 8.33 -1.04
CA TYR A 139 5.99 9.47 -1.32
C TYR A 139 4.79 9.48 -0.38
N ASP A 140 4.36 10.67 0.04
CA ASP A 140 3.28 10.83 1.02
C ASP A 140 1.88 10.61 0.40
N ASN A 141 1.74 10.76 -0.92
CA ASN A 141 0.49 10.49 -1.62
C ASN A 141 0.71 10.05 -3.08
N CYS A 142 0.77 8.74 -3.30
CA CYS A 142 1.11 8.18 -4.61
C CYS A 142 -0.03 8.31 -5.63
N ALA A 143 -1.29 8.23 -5.20
CA ALA A 143 -2.43 8.42 -6.09
C ALA A 143 -2.57 9.87 -6.55
N ALA A 144 -2.22 10.84 -5.70
CA ALA A 144 -2.18 12.24 -6.12
C ALA A 144 -1.02 12.55 -7.08
N GLN A 145 0.09 11.82 -6.98
CA GLN A 145 1.31 12.09 -7.75
C GLN A 145 1.40 11.32 -9.07
N PHE A 146 1.04 10.03 -9.10
CA PHE A 146 1.25 9.14 -10.25
C PHE A 146 -0.09 8.66 -10.84
N LYS A 147 -0.67 9.49 -11.71
CA LYS A 147 -2.04 9.32 -12.25
C LYS A 147 -2.14 8.51 -13.54
N SER A 148 -1.04 7.94 -14.02
CA SER A 148 -1.01 7.17 -15.26
C SER A 148 -1.50 5.73 -15.04
N TYR A 149 -1.90 5.05 -16.12
CA TYR A 149 -2.01 3.59 -16.18
C TYR A 149 -1.00 3.06 -17.22
N PRO A 150 -0.07 2.17 -16.82
CA PRO A 150 0.30 1.83 -15.43
C PRO A 150 0.72 3.06 -14.63
N ALA A 151 0.61 3.03 -13.29
CA ALA A 151 1.22 4.06 -12.47
C ALA A 151 2.74 3.90 -12.57
N LYS A 152 3.46 4.95 -12.97
CA LYS A 152 4.91 4.94 -13.15
C LYS A 152 5.57 5.73 -12.03
N ILE A 153 6.28 5.04 -11.15
CA ILE A 153 6.89 5.60 -9.95
C ILE A 153 8.41 5.63 -10.16
N PRO A 154 9.07 6.80 -10.13
CA PRO A 154 10.53 6.86 -10.14
C PRO A 154 11.10 6.07 -8.96
N ALA A 155 12.07 5.20 -9.27
CA ALA A 155 12.65 4.26 -8.32
C ALA A 155 14.15 4.13 -8.55
N ASP A 156 14.94 4.21 -7.48
CA ASP A 156 16.40 4.09 -7.53
C ASP A 156 16.86 2.64 -7.28
N TYR A 157 17.20 1.94 -8.35
CA TYR A 157 17.71 0.57 -8.28
C TYR A 157 19.24 0.49 -8.04
N SER A 158 19.94 1.59 -7.78
CA SER A 158 21.40 1.61 -7.65
C SER A 158 21.94 0.83 -6.44
N SER A 159 21.10 0.59 -5.43
CA SER A 159 21.41 -0.29 -4.30
C SER A 159 21.50 -1.76 -4.73
N CYS A 160 20.89 -2.12 -5.86
CA CYS A 160 20.90 -3.48 -6.37
C CYS A 160 22.22 -3.82 -7.07
N LYS A 161 23.19 -4.32 -6.31
CA LYS A 161 24.54 -4.64 -6.79
C LYS A 161 24.75 -6.14 -6.92
N GLY A 162 24.30 -6.72 -8.04
CA GLY A 162 24.57 -8.11 -8.42
C GLY A 162 23.79 -9.16 -7.61
N ASP A 163 23.84 -9.09 -6.28
CA ASP A 163 23.33 -10.13 -5.37
C ASP A 163 21.86 -9.97 -4.95
N CYS A 164 21.10 -9.01 -5.50
CA CYS A 164 19.61 -9.11 -5.49
C CYS A 164 19.12 -10.40 -6.18
N LEU A 165 20.06 -11.16 -6.74
CA LEU A 165 19.88 -12.46 -7.33
C LEU A 165 19.88 -13.64 -6.33
N ARG A 166 20.22 -13.46 -5.03
CA ARG A 166 20.43 -14.61 -4.12
C ARG A 166 20.07 -14.37 -2.64
N ASN A 167 19.06 -15.15 -2.21
CA ASN A 167 18.71 -15.60 -0.85
C ASN A 167 18.37 -14.58 0.22
#